data_AF-A0A843BVQ2-F1
#
_entry.id   AF-A0A843BVQ2-F1
#
_cell.length_a   1.000
_cell.length_b   1.000
_cell.length_c   1.000
_cell.angle_alpha   90.00
_cell.angle_beta   90.00
_cell.angle_gamma   90.00
#
_symmetry.space_group_name_H-M   'P 1'
#
loop_
_entity.id
_entity.type
_entity.pdbx_description
1 polymer ?
#
loop_
_entity_poly.entity_id
_entity_poly.type
_entity_poly.pdbx_seq_one_letter_code
_entity_poly.pdbx_strand_id
1 'polypeptide(L)'
;MQLRNQELGLETEKILIAGLDNAGKSSIQDILRYTPIEAAMRRVPSKDIEIFNKDFLKKQYVFFVPPGQEDLRINEYHGSMRHEYFSNVSTFIFVIDSSDSSRFNEAHEELLRSIEDLLDLSPECKNFLLFAHKQDLGDAIDSMTIKEQILEPLKQLFPGIVVQFKIFETTVTQPETIHEPFVKAIAKHVGTTRIDFDQLAEWIRDKVRARIVLITDSNGLLIGESFTGEENTIIYAAYVAKIFSATEDFQDELEIDGVKIVILEEENEKGYSLISRINCSKRDYLALFIGNPLANIGMTRLVNKKGLQKLMVAFNDYKK
;
A
#
# COMPACT_ATOMS: atom_id res chain seq x y z
N MET A 1 19.09 14.16 6.22
CA MET A 1 18.22 13.14 5.56
C MET A 1 18.74 12.74 4.18
N GLN A 2 19.08 13.66 3.27
CA GLN A 2 19.73 13.33 1.99
C GLN A 2 21.04 12.51 2.14
N LEU A 3 21.81 12.75 3.21
CA LEU A 3 23.03 11.98 3.54
C LEU A 3 22.78 10.50 3.85
N ARG A 4 21.62 10.13 4.44
CA ARG A 4 21.28 8.74 4.78
C ARG A 4 20.90 7.93 3.53
N ASN A 5 20.38 8.60 2.50
CA ASN A 5 19.96 7.99 1.24
C ASN A 5 21.15 7.66 0.32
N GLN A 6 22.20 8.49 0.31
CA GLN A 6 23.45 8.18 -0.40
C GLN A 6 24.19 6.98 0.21
N GLU A 7 24.07 6.77 1.53
CA GLU A 7 24.68 5.62 2.21
C GLU A 7 23.91 4.30 2.00
N LEU A 8 22.61 4.36 1.65
CA LEU A 8 21.74 3.19 1.52
C LEU A 8 21.56 2.68 0.08
N GLY A 9 21.75 3.53 -0.94
CA GLY A 9 21.68 3.14 -2.36
C GLY A 9 20.28 2.69 -2.83
N LEU A 10 19.22 3.12 -2.15
CA LEU A 10 17.84 2.80 -2.51
C LEU A 10 17.38 3.65 -3.68
N GLU A 11 16.71 3.04 -4.65
CA GLU A 11 16.02 3.76 -5.72
C GLU A 11 14.81 4.49 -5.11
N THR A 12 14.71 5.80 -5.35
CA THR A 12 13.61 6.63 -4.85
C THR A 12 12.55 6.80 -5.92
N GLU A 13 11.30 6.48 -5.57
CA GLU A 13 10.13 6.66 -6.41
C GLU A 13 9.20 7.70 -5.81
N LYS A 14 8.82 8.70 -6.59
CA LYS A 14 7.86 9.71 -6.16
C LYS A 14 6.45 9.29 -6.51
N ILE A 15 5.54 9.46 -5.55
CA ILE A 15 4.12 9.19 -5.68
C ILE A 15 3.35 10.49 -5.45
N LEU A 16 2.46 10.84 -6.37
CA LEU A 16 1.61 12.02 -6.26
C LEU A 16 0.17 11.59 -6.00
N ILE A 17 -0.42 12.05 -4.88
CA ILE A 17 -1.83 11.83 -4.53
C ILE A 17 -2.58 13.15 -4.73
N ALA A 18 -3.29 13.29 -5.84
CA ALA A 18 -3.98 14.50 -6.25
C ALA A 18 -5.51 14.37 -6.21
N GLY A 19 -6.22 15.48 -6.38
CA GLY A 19 -7.68 15.57 -6.30
C GLY A 19 -8.16 16.80 -5.54
N LEU A 20 -9.48 17.02 -5.52
CA LEU A 20 -10.09 18.19 -4.88
C LEU A 20 -9.89 18.20 -3.36
N ASP A 21 -10.10 19.36 -2.73
CA ASP A 21 -10.24 19.46 -1.28
C ASP A 21 -11.41 18.58 -0.82
N ASN A 22 -11.35 18.10 0.42
CA ASN A 22 -12.32 17.16 0.98
C ASN A 22 -12.43 15.79 0.28
N ALA A 23 -11.72 15.52 -0.83
CA ALA A 23 -11.76 14.22 -1.50
C ALA A 23 -11.23 13.03 -0.68
N GLY A 24 -10.56 13.28 0.45
CA GLY A 24 -10.03 12.23 1.33
C GLY A 24 -8.55 11.88 1.12
N LYS A 25 -7.81 12.68 0.35
CA LYS A 25 -6.37 12.48 0.05
C LYS A 25 -5.51 12.27 1.30
N SER A 26 -5.62 13.17 2.28
CA SER A 26 -4.88 13.06 3.53
C SER A 26 -5.29 11.78 4.27
N SER A 27 -6.59 11.49 4.39
CA SER A 27 -7.07 10.28 5.06
C SER A 27 -6.54 8.99 4.41
N ILE A 28 -6.43 8.94 3.08
CA ILE A 28 -5.73 7.86 2.36
C ILE A 28 -4.26 7.77 2.78
N GLN A 29 -3.54 8.90 2.85
CA GLN A 29 -2.17 8.92 3.37
C GLN A 29 -2.11 8.35 4.81
N ASP A 30 -3.08 8.67 5.67
CA ASP A 30 -3.11 8.15 7.03
C ASP A 30 -3.28 6.64 7.08
N ILE A 31 -4.17 6.11 6.25
CA ILE A 31 -4.31 4.67 6.07
C ILE A 31 -2.98 4.07 5.60
N LEU A 32 -2.34 4.65 4.58
CA LEU A 32 -1.04 4.18 4.09
C LEU A 32 0.09 4.26 5.15
N ARG A 33 -0.08 5.08 6.18
CA ARG A 33 0.82 5.21 7.35
C ARG A 33 0.39 4.36 8.55
N TYR A 34 -0.66 3.56 8.45
CA TYR A 34 -1.27 2.79 9.54
C TYR A 34 -1.75 3.64 10.71
N THR A 35 -2.16 4.88 10.43
CA THR A 35 -2.86 5.70 11.42
C THR A 35 -4.21 5.02 11.77
N PRO A 36 -4.62 5.00 13.05
CA PRO A 36 -5.92 4.44 13.44
C PRO A 36 -7.08 5.03 12.63
N ILE A 37 -8.04 4.18 12.26
CA ILE A 37 -9.17 4.54 11.37
C ILE A 37 -9.95 5.74 11.94
N GLU A 38 -10.19 5.76 13.25
CA GLU A 38 -10.94 6.83 13.92
C GLU A 38 -10.24 8.19 13.80
N ALA A 39 -8.91 8.20 13.75
CA ALA A 39 -8.14 9.42 13.54
C ALA A 39 -8.17 9.84 12.06
N ALA A 40 -8.07 8.89 11.13
CA ALA A 40 -8.14 9.16 9.69
C ALA A 40 -9.51 9.75 9.26
N MET A 41 -10.60 9.31 9.91
CA MET A 41 -11.97 9.79 9.67
C MET A 41 -12.24 11.21 10.19
N ARG A 42 -11.49 11.69 11.18
CA ARG A 42 -11.70 13.00 11.82
C ARG A 42 -10.89 14.15 11.18
N ARG A 43 -10.24 13.89 10.04
CA ARG A 43 -9.38 14.86 9.38
C ARG A 43 -10.13 16.08 8.83
N VAL A 44 -9.48 17.23 8.93
CA VAL A 44 -9.89 18.50 8.33
C VAL A 44 -9.01 18.77 7.10
N PRO A 45 -9.50 19.42 6.03
CA PRO A 45 -8.70 19.72 4.84
C PRO A 45 -7.38 20.42 5.14
N SER A 46 -6.31 19.89 4.55
CA SER A 46 -4.96 20.45 4.66
C SER A 46 -4.82 21.74 3.85
N LYS A 47 -4.07 22.69 4.41
CA LYS A 47 -3.72 23.96 3.77
C LYS A 47 -2.31 23.96 3.20
N ASP A 48 -1.46 23.08 3.72
CA ASP A 48 -0.07 22.89 3.29
C ASP A 48 0.09 21.54 2.60
N ILE A 49 1.16 21.41 1.83
CA ILE A 49 1.61 20.13 1.28
C ILE A 49 1.98 19.16 2.42
N GLU A 50 1.48 17.92 2.32
CA GLU A 50 1.96 16.82 3.16
C GLU A 50 2.93 15.95 2.36
N ILE A 51 4.12 15.73 2.94
CA ILE A 51 5.13 14.81 2.39
C ILE A 51 5.40 13.71 3.42
N PHE A 52 5.34 12.46 2.98
CA PHE A 52 5.78 11.33 3.81
C PHE A 52 6.57 10.30 3.02
N ASN A 53 7.45 9.60 3.72
CA ASN A 53 8.28 8.55 3.14
C ASN A 53 7.80 7.18 3.62
N LYS A 54 7.81 6.19 2.73
CA LYS A 54 7.61 4.78 3.06
C LYS A 54 8.62 3.96 2.28
N ASP A 55 9.41 3.16 2.98
CA ASP A 55 10.31 2.23 2.30
C ASP A 55 9.54 0.92 2.05
N PHE A 56 9.61 0.38 0.84
CA PHE A 56 8.98 -0.89 0.48
C PHE A 56 9.75 -1.56 -0.67
N LEU A 57 9.95 -2.88 -0.61
CA LEU A 57 10.55 -3.67 -1.70
C LEU A 57 11.86 -3.08 -2.28
N LYS A 58 12.84 -2.74 -1.43
CA LYS A 58 14.13 -2.10 -1.81
C LYS A 58 14.03 -0.71 -2.45
N LYS A 59 12.85 -0.08 -2.42
CA LYS A 59 12.66 1.28 -2.91
C LYS A 59 12.16 2.17 -1.79
N GLN A 60 12.54 3.43 -1.87
CA GLN A 60 11.93 4.47 -1.03
C GLN A 60 10.84 5.14 -1.84
N TYR A 61 9.63 5.16 -1.30
CA TYR A 61 8.52 5.90 -1.88
C TYR A 61 8.34 7.21 -1.13
N VAL A 62 8.39 8.32 -1.88
CA VAL A 62 8.15 9.67 -1.35
C VAL A 62 6.79 10.12 -1.87
N PHE A 63 5.85 10.27 -0.96
CA PHE A 63 4.49 10.68 -1.27
C PHE A 63 4.36 12.18 -1.14
N PHE A 64 3.76 12.78 -2.16
CA PHE A 64 3.38 14.18 -2.21
C PHE A 64 1.85 14.24 -2.20
N VAL A 65 1.29 14.89 -1.19
CA VAL A 65 -0.15 15.13 -1.06
C VAL A 65 -0.39 16.65 -1.06
N PRO A 66 -0.57 17.26 -2.25
CA PRO A 66 -0.86 18.69 -2.38
C PRO A 66 -2.19 19.08 -1.74
N PRO A 67 -2.35 20.35 -1.35
CA PRO A 67 -3.63 20.90 -0.95
C PRO A 67 -4.61 20.86 -2.13
N GLY A 68 -5.89 20.63 -1.83
CA GLY A 68 -6.91 20.47 -2.86
C GLY A 68 -7.78 21.70 -3.10
N GLN A 69 -7.52 22.84 -2.47
CA GLN A 69 -8.39 24.02 -2.59
C GLN A 69 -8.15 24.70 -3.93
N GLU A 70 -9.21 25.18 -4.59
CA GLU A 70 -9.14 25.74 -5.95
C GLU A 70 -8.03 26.79 -6.12
N ASP A 71 -7.96 27.78 -5.21
CA ASP A 71 -6.94 28.84 -5.25
C ASP A 71 -5.50 28.28 -5.20
N LEU A 72 -5.27 27.26 -4.36
CA LEU A 72 -3.96 26.62 -4.21
C LEU A 72 -3.66 25.72 -5.42
N ARG A 73 -4.68 25.05 -5.98
CA ARG A 73 -4.53 24.23 -7.19
C ARG A 73 -4.10 25.08 -8.38
N ILE A 74 -4.72 26.25 -8.57
CA ILE A 74 -4.46 27.15 -9.70
C ILE A 74 -3.12 27.89 -9.54
N ASN A 75 -2.87 28.50 -8.38
CA ASN A 75 -1.75 29.45 -8.24
C ASN A 75 -0.43 28.79 -7.81
N GLU A 76 -0.50 27.70 -7.04
CA GLU A 76 0.68 27.02 -6.50
C GLU A 76 0.90 25.69 -7.21
N TYR A 77 -0.04 24.75 -7.07
CA TYR A 77 0.11 23.36 -7.52
C TYR A 77 0.38 23.24 -9.02
N HIS A 78 -0.50 23.78 -9.87
CA HIS A 78 -0.33 23.85 -11.33
C HIS A 78 0.43 25.12 -11.78
N GLY A 79 0.63 26.06 -10.88
CA GLY A 79 1.26 27.35 -11.16
C GLY A 79 2.73 27.37 -10.78
N SER A 80 3.06 28.16 -9.76
CA SER A 80 4.43 28.47 -9.36
C SER A 80 5.25 27.25 -8.90
N MET A 81 4.61 26.20 -8.40
CA MET A 81 5.25 25.02 -7.84
C MET A 81 5.08 23.77 -8.71
N ARG A 82 4.58 23.88 -9.96
CA ARG A 82 4.29 22.70 -10.79
C ARG A 82 5.47 21.74 -10.92
N HIS A 83 6.69 22.26 -11.04
CA HIS A 83 7.89 21.43 -11.13
C HIS A 83 8.14 20.62 -9.85
N GLU A 84 7.89 21.19 -8.67
CA GLU A 84 8.06 20.50 -7.40
C GLU A 84 7.08 19.33 -7.27
N TYR A 85 5.84 19.49 -7.74
CA TYR A 85 4.79 18.49 -7.64
C TYR A 85 4.82 17.44 -8.75
N PHE A 86 5.04 17.85 -9.99
CA PHE A 86 4.84 16.99 -11.16
C PHE A 86 6.13 16.46 -11.79
N SER A 87 7.33 16.85 -11.33
CA SER A 87 8.57 16.24 -11.84
C SER A 87 8.90 14.91 -11.15
N ASN A 88 9.45 13.96 -11.90
CA ASN A 88 9.92 12.64 -11.43
C ASN A 88 8.84 11.75 -10.79
N VAL A 89 7.56 11.95 -11.14
CA VAL A 89 6.44 11.17 -10.63
C VAL A 89 6.42 9.81 -11.30
N SER A 90 6.57 8.76 -10.52
CA SER A 90 6.52 7.36 -10.99
C SER A 90 5.11 6.78 -10.98
N THR A 91 4.30 7.25 -10.01
CA THR A 91 2.94 6.78 -9.74
C THR A 91 2.05 7.96 -9.40
N PHE A 92 0.92 8.05 -10.09
CA PHE A 92 -0.11 9.04 -9.89
C PHE A 92 -1.38 8.38 -9.34
N ILE A 93 -1.89 8.91 -8.23
CA ILE A 93 -3.14 8.51 -7.61
C ILE A 93 -4.07 9.71 -7.62
N PHE A 94 -5.17 9.63 -8.35
CA PHE A 94 -6.20 10.66 -8.36
C PHE A 94 -7.39 10.24 -7.50
N VAL A 95 -7.77 11.07 -6.54
CA VAL A 95 -8.82 10.77 -5.57
C VAL A 95 -10.06 11.60 -5.89
N ILE A 96 -11.20 10.91 -6.06
CA ILE A 96 -12.51 11.51 -6.30
C ILE A 96 -13.39 11.20 -5.09
N ASP A 97 -14.04 12.23 -4.55
CA ASP A 97 -15.13 12.04 -3.59
C ASP A 97 -16.34 11.47 -4.33
N SER A 98 -16.69 10.21 -4.07
CA SER A 98 -17.79 9.55 -4.78
C SER A 98 -19.16 10.04 -4.33
N SER A 99 -19.25 10.66 -3.14
CA SER A 99 -20.49 11.23 -2.59
C SER A 99 -20.81 12.63 -3.12
N ASP A 100 -19.81 13.37 -3.62
CA ASP A 100 -19.99 14.75 -4.05
C ASP A 100 -20.08 14.87 -5.59
N SER A 101 -21.18 14.36 -6.13
CA SER A 101 -21.45 14.43 -7.58
C SER A 101 -21.55 15.86 -8.11
N SER A 102 -21.81 16.84 -7.23
CA SER A 102 -21.93 18.25 -7.60
C SER A 102 -20.61 18.85 -8.12
N ARG A 103 -19.48 18.27 -7.71
CA ARG A 103 -18.12 18.72 -8.06
C ARG A 103 -17.43 17.87 -9.12
N PHE A 104 -18.14 16.95 -9.78
CA PHE A 104 -17.52 16.06 -10.78
C PHE A 104 -16.92 16.81 -11.97
N ASN A 105 -17.54 17.91 -12.40
CA ASN A 105 -16.96 18.76 -13.45
C ASN A 105 -15.63 19.39 -13.01
N GLU A 106 -15.56 19.90 -11.77
CA GLU A 106 -14.32 20.44 -11.20
C GLU A 106 -13.25 19.34 -11.08
N ALA A 107 -13.64 18.13 -10.66
CA ALA A 107 -12.73 16.99 -10.56
C ALA A 107 -12.20 16.55 -11.94
N HIS A 108 -13.05 16.59 -12.98
CA HIS A 108 -12.65 16.35 -14.36
C HIS A 108 -11.64 17.37 -14.86
N GLU A 109 -11.89 18.67 -14.64
CA GLU A 109 -10.94 19.73 -15.02
C GLU A 109 -9.60 19.62 -14.28
N GLU A 110 -9.64 19.26 -13.00
CA GLU A 110 -8.43 19.02 -12.20
C GLU A 110 -7.63 17.81 -12.72
N LEU A 111 -8.32 16.70 -13.06
CA LEU A 111 -7.68 15.52 -13.62
C LEU A 111 -7.05 15.84 -14.99
N LEU A 112 -7.74 16.61 -15.83
CA LEU A 112 -7.24 17.08 -17.12
C LEU A 112 -5.91 17.82 -16.94
N ARG A 113 -5.88 18.85 -16.10
CA ARG A 113 -4.66 19.65 -15.82
C ARG A 113 -3.54 18.81 -15.23
N SER A 114 -3.88 17.89 -14.31
CA SER A 114 -2.90 16.98 -13.73
C SER A 114 -2.26 16.05 -14.76
N ILE A 115 -3.04 15.54 -15.72
CA ILE A 115 -2.50 14.70 -16.81
C ILE A 115 -1.59 15.53 -17.73
N GLU A 116 -1.96 16.77 -18.05
CA GLU A 116 -1.13 17.67 -18.86
C GLU A 116 0.24 17.91 -18.20
N ASP A 117 0.26 18.26 -16.91
CA ASP A 117 1.52 18.48 -16.18
C ASP A 117 2.35 17.19 -16.02
N LEU A 118 1.71 16.03 -15.82
CA LEU A 118 2.41 14.75 -15.78
C LEU A 118 3.07 14.41 -17.13
N LEU A 119 2.41 14.71 -18.25
CA LEU A 119 2.96 14.46 -19.58
C LEU A 119 4.14 15.37 -19.90
N ASP A 120 4.12 16.63 -19.43
CA ASP A 120 5.23 17.59 -19.59
C ASP A 120 6.43 17.22 -18.69
N LEU A 121 6.18 16.89 -17.42
CA LEU A 121 7.22 16.84 -16.39
C LEU A 121 7.59 15.43 -15.90
N SER A 122 6.77 14.42 -16.20
CA SER A 122 6.99 13.02 -15.81
C SER A 122 6.55 12.04 -16.92
N PRO A 123 7.14 12.11 -18.13
CA PRO A 123 6.84 11.16 -19.21
C PRO A 123 7.12 9.70 -18.84
N GLU A 124 7.90 9.46 -17.79
CA GLU A 124 8.20 8.15 -17.22
C GLU A 124 7.16 7.60 -16.24
N CYS A 125 6.11 8.37 -15.89
CA CYS A 125 5.05 7.90 -15.00
C CYS A 125 4.35 6.67 -15.59
N LYS A 126 4.31 5.56 -14.84
CA LYS A 126 3.82 4.24 -15.35
C LYS A 126 2.55 3.76 -14.69
N ASN A 127 2.21 4.32 -13.53
CA ASN A 127 1.09 3.87 -12.73
C ASN A 127 0.09 5.00 -12.56
N PHE A 128 -1.11 4.80 -13.07
CA PHE A 128 -2.23 5.72 -12.94
C PHE A 128 -3.35 5.01 -12.19
N LEU A 129 -3.67 5.47 -10.98
CA LEU A 129 -4.77 4.96 -10.18
C LEU A 129 -5.83 6.06 -10.02
N LEU A 130 -7.09 5.67 -10.13
CA LEU A 130 -8.22 6.52 -9.78
C LEU A 130 -8.96 5.87 -8.60
N PHE A 131 -9.01 6.57 -7.48
CA PHE A 131 -9.72 6.14 -6.29
C PHE A 131 -11.08 6.83 -6.26
N ALA A 132 -12.13 6.04 -6.51
CA ALA A 132 -13.51 6.40 -6.20
C ALA A 132 -13.67 6.25 -4.67
N HIS A 133 -13.46 7.35 -3.95
CA HIS A 133 -13.31 7.36 -2.49
C HIS A 133 -14.62 7.66 -1.77
N LYS A 134 -14.67 7.33 -0.47
CA LYS A 134 -15.83 7.49 0.43
C LYS A 134 -17.04 6.62 0.08
N GLN A 135 -16.76 5.39 -0.36
CA GLN A 135 -17.79 4.40 -0.72
C GLN A 135 -18.64 3.92 0.47
N ASP A 136 -18.28 4.31 1.70
CA ASP A 136 -19.08 4.12 2.91
C ASP A 136 -20.28 5.08 3.03
N LEU A 137 -20.32 6.14 2.22
CA LEU A 137 -21.40 7.13 2.24
C LEU A 137 -22.58 6.69 1.37
N GLY A 138 -23.81 6.95 1.83
CA GLY A 138 -25.02 6.43 1.19
C GLY A 138 -25.36 7.02 -0.18
N ASP A 139 -24.76 8.15 -0.53
CA ASP A 139 -24.84 8.86 -1.81
C ASP A 139 -23.62 8.60 -2.71
N ALA A 140 -22.70 7.72 -2.30
CA ALA A 140 -21.54 7.37 -3.09
C ALA A 140 -21.93 6.74 -4.43
N ILE A 141 -21.37 7.30 -5.50
CA ILE A 141 -21.51 6.80 -6.86
C ILE A 141 -20.46 5.72 -7.12
N ASP A 142 -20.84 4.67 -7.86
CA ASP A 142 -19.92 3.59 -8.21
C ASP A 142 -18.78 4.04 -9.14
N SER A 143 -17.72 3.25 -9.15
CA SER A 143 -16.52 3.50 -9.97
C SER A 143 -16.77 3.51 -11.47
N MET A 144 -17.77 2.79 -11.96
CA MET A 144 -18.09 2.71 -13.40
C MET A 144 -18.70 4.02 -13.88
N THR A 145 -19.61 4.58 -13.11
CA THR A 145 -20.24 5.88 -13.38
C THR A 145 -19.21 7.01 -13.27
N ILE A 146 -18.35 6.99 -12.25
CA ILE A 146 -17.24 7.94 -12.12
C ILE A 146 -16.30 7.86 -13.34
N LYS A 147 -15.98 6.65 -13.79
CA LYS A 147 -15.16 6.44 -14.99
C LYS A 147 -15.80 7.09 -16.22
N GLU A 148 -17.08 6.83 -16.45
CA GLU A 148 -17.81 7.34 -17.61
C GLU A 148 -17.92 8.87 -17.62
N GLN A 149 -18.12 9.48 -16.45
CA GLN A 149 -18.35 10.92 -16.35
C GLN A 149 -17.06 11.74 -16.26
N ILE A 150 -16.00 11.22 -15.64
CA ILE A 150 -14.78 11.98 -15.36
C ILE A 150 -13.60 11.51 -16.22
N LEU A 151 -13.41 10.21 -16.41
CA LEU A 151 -12.20 9.69 -17.04
C LEU A 151 -12.34 9.43 -18.55
N GLU A 152 -13.42 8.79 -19.00
CA GLU A 152 -13.62 8.48 -20.42
C GLU A 152 -13.70 9.72 -21.33
N PRO A 153 -14.25 10.88 -20.93
CA PRO A 153 -14.24 12.08 -21.77
C PRO A 153 -12.81 12.52 -22.16
N LEU A 154 -11.84 12.30 -21.26
CA LEU A 154 -10.43 12.64 -21.49
C LEU A 154 -9.76 11.76 -22.55
N LYS A 155 -10.38 10.64 -22.94
CA LYS A 155 -9.82 9.69 -23.94
C LYS A 155 -9.70 10.31 -25.32
N GLN A 156 -10.49 11.34 -25.62
CA GLN A 156 -10.38 12.09 -26.87
C GLN A 156 -9.05 12.86 -26.96
N LEU A 157 -8.53 13.31 -25.81
CA LEU A 157 -7.29 14.09 -25.70
C LEU A 157 -6.09 13.20 -25.40
N PHE A 158 -6.26 12.26 -24.47
CA PHE A 158 -5.19 11.43 -23.92
C PHE A 158 -5.50 9.92 -23.98
N PRO A 159 -5.77 9.36 -25.17
CA PRO A 159 -6.21 7.97 -25.30
C PRO A 159 -5.22 6.98 -24.68
N GLY A 160 -3.91 7.23 -24.83
CA GLY A 160 -2.86 6.36 -24.31
C GLY A 160 -2.70 6.41 -22.79
N ILE A 161 -3.03 7.52 -22.13
CA ILE A 161 -2.97 7.66 -20.67
C ILE A 161 -4.24 7.13 -20.02
N VAL A 162 -5.41 7.47 -20.58
CA VAL A 162 -6.70 7.05 -20.03
C VAL A 162 -6.83 5.53 -19.93
N VAL A 163 -6.33 4.77 -20.92
CA VAL A 163 -6.36 3.30 -20.87
C VAL A 163 -5.43 2.70 -19.81
N GLN A 164 -4.50 3.47 -19.24
CA GLN A 164 -3.59 3.01 -18.18
C GLN A 164 -4.19 3.16 -16.79
N PHE A 165 -5.23 3.98 -16.62
CA PHE A 165 -5.89 4.17 -15.33
C PHE A 165 -6.54 2.87 -14.86
N LYS A 166 -6.18 2.47 -13.64
CA LYS A 166 -6.89 1.44 -12.89
C LYS A 166 -7.76 2.11 -11.84
N ILE A 167 -9.01 1.68 -11.75
CA ILE A 167 -10.01 2.31 -10.92
C ILE A 167 -10.35 1.40 -9.75
N PHE A 168 -10.44 1.99 -8.56
CA PHE A 168 -10.73 1.26 -7.33
C PHE A 168 -11.74 2.04 -6.49
N GLU A 169 -12.72 1.32 -5.98
CA GLU A 169 -13.63 1.79 -4.94
C GLU A 169 -12.91 1.70 -3.60
N THR A 170 -12.89 2.81 -2.87
CA THR A 170 -12.08 2.92 -1.65
C THR A 170 -12.86 3.58 -0.52
N THR A 171 -12.59 3.14 0.70
CA THR A 171 -13.10 3.77 1.92
C THR A 171 -12.08 3.60 3.04
N VAL A 172 -12.00 4.59 3.92
CA VAL A 172 -11.14 4.51 5.12
C VAL A 172 -11.69 3.52 6.16
N THR A 173 -12.98 3.17 6.08
CA THR A 173 -13.61 2.19 6.99
C THR A 173 -13.17 0.76 6.71
N GLN A 174 -12.68 0.50 5.50
CA GLN A 174 -12.11 -0.76 5.02
C GLN A 174 -10.73 -0.47 4.41
N PRO A 175 -9.68 -0.29 5.24
CA PRO A 175 -8.38 0.18 4.76
C PRO A 175 -7.73 -0.73 3.70
N GLU A 176 -8.10 -2.01 3.64
CA GLU A 176 -7.72 -2.95 2.59
C GLU A 176 -8.06 -2.45 1.19
N THR A 177 -9.19 -1.73 1.04
CA THR A 177 -9.62 -1.12 -0.23
C THR A 177 -8.64 -0.04 -0.73
N ILE A 178 -7.78 0.49 0.15
CA ILE A 178 -6.74 1.49 -0.17
C ILE A 178 -5.37 0.82 -0.29
N HIS A 179 -5.03 -0.05 0.66
CA HIS A 179 -3.73 -0.72 0.69
C HIS A 179 -3.52 -1.64 -0.50
N GLU A 180 -4.50 -2.48 -0.83
CA GLU A 180 -4.35 -3.50 -1.87
C GLU A 180 -4.13 -2.89 -3.26
N PRO A 181 -4.91 -1.88 -3.72
CA PRO A 181 -4.63 -1.19 -4.98
C PRO A 181 -3.26 -0.53 -5.04
N PHE A 182 -2.84 0.11 -3.95
CA PHE A 182 -1.53 0.72 -3.84
C PHE A 182 -0.41 -0.32 -3.99
N VAL A 183 -0.49 -1.42 -3.24
CA VAL A 183 0.48 -2.53 -3.33
C VAL A 183 0.49 -3.11 -4.74
N LYS A 184 -0.68 -3.37 -5.34
CA LYS A 184 -0.76 -3.91 -6.72
C LYS A 184 -0.15 -2.98 -7.76
N ALA A 185 -0.24 -1.65 -7.57
CA ALA A 185 0.36 -0.68 -8.47
C ALA A 185 1.89 -0.71 -8.41
N ILE A 186 2.46 -0.67 -7.21
CA ILE A 186 3.91 -0.61 -7.01
C ILE A 186 4.58 -1.99 -7.13
N ALA A 187 3.95 -3.06 -6.66
CA ALA A 187 4.52 -4.40 -6.62
C ALA A 187 4.67 -5.02 -8.02
N LYS A 188 3.81 -4.67 -8.99
CA LYS A 188 3.92 -5.15 -10.38
C LYS A 188 5.27 -4.82 -11.03
N HIS A 189 5.94 -3.78 -10.54
CA HIS A 189 7.25 -3.32 -11.02
C HIS A 189 8.44 -3.98 -10.31
N VAL A 190 8.20 -4.70 -9.21
CA VAL A 190 9.25 -5.39 -8.43
C VAL A 190 9.43 -6.86 -8.88
N GLY A 191 8.66 -7.35 -9.85
CA GLY A 191 8.78 -8.73 -10.33
C GLY A 191 8.17 -9.77 -9.38
N THR A 192 7.29 -9.34 -8.47
CA THR A 192 6.47 -10.21 -7.61
C THR A 192 5.32 -10.90 -8.36
N THR A 193 5.14 -10.62 -9.66
CA THR A 193 4.16 -11.24 -10.57
C THR A 193 4.23 -12.77 -10.66
N ARG A 194 5.23 -13.42 -10.03
CA ARG A 194 5.37 -14.88 -9.96
C ARG A 194 4.75 -15.54 -8.73
N ILE A 195 4.43 -14.78 -7.67
CA ILE A 195 3.96 -15.35 -6.39
C ILE A 195 2.61 -14.74 -6.06
N ASP A 196 1.60 -15.60 -5.95
CA ASP A 196 0.30 -15.26 -5.38
C ASP A 196 0.41 -15.38 -3.86
N PHE A 197 0.53 -14.23 -3.18
CA PHE A 197 0.80 -14.19 -1.74
C PHE A 197 -0.42 -14.56 -0.89
N ASP A 198 -1.63 -14.38 -1.41
CA ASP A 198 -2.87 -14.80 -0.73
C ASP A 198 -2.99 -16.32 -0.76
N GLN A 199 -2.75 -16.94 -1.94
CA GLN A 199 -2.70 -18.40 -2.02
C GLN A 199 -1.55 -19.00 -1.20
N LEU A 200 -0.41 -18.31 -1.10
CA LEU A 200 0.67 -18.71 -0.21
C LEU A 200 0.26 -18.61 1.26
N ALA A 201 -0.40 -17.51 1.66
CA ALA A 201 -0.90 -17.32 3.01
C ALA A 201 -1.94 -18.38 3.39
N GLU A 202 -2.87 -18.69 2.47
CA GLU A 202 -3.88 -19.74 2.63
C GLU A 202 -3.24 -21.12 2.81
N TRP A 203 -2.31 -21.47 1.92
CA TRP A 203 -1.60 -22.74 2.03
C TRP A 203 -0.85 -22.85 3.37
N ILE A 204 -0.18 -21.77 3.82
CA ILE A 204 0.52 -21.77 5.11
C ILE A 204 -0.49 -21.96 6.24
N ARG A 205 -1.57 -21.17 6.25
CA ARG A 205 -2.63 -21.22 7.27
C ARG A 205 -3.18 -22.63 7.41
N ASP A 206 -3.51 -23.28 6.30
CA ASP A 206 -4.07 -24.63 6.28
C ASP A 206 -3.08 -25.68 6.80
N LYS A 207 -1.80 -25.54 6.45
CA LYS A 207 -0.74 -26.45 6.93
C LYS A 207 -0.54 -26.33 8.44
N VAL A 208 -0.42 -25.11 8.96
CA VAL A 208 -0.20 -24.88 10.40
C VAL A 208 -1.50 -24.89 11.21
N ARG A 209 -2.67 -25.00 10.54
CA ARG A 209 -4.01 -24.87 11.13
C ARG A 209 -4.13 -23.60 11.99
N ALA A 210 -3.67 -22.49 11.44
CA ALA A 210 -3.71 -21.19 12.11
C ALA A 210 -5.05 -20.50 11.87
N ARG A 211 -5.45 -19.62 12.79
CA ARG A 211 -6.63 -18.75 12.61
C ARG A 211 -6.39 -17.70 11.54
N ILE A 212 -5.18 -17.16 11.49
CA ILE A 212 -4.78 -16.06 10.62
C ILE A 212 -3.30 -16.21 10.23
N VAL A 213 -3.00 -15.94 8.96
CA VAL A 213 -1.66 -15.81 8.43
C VAL A 213 -1.60 -14.51 7.63
N LEU A 214 -0.67 -13.63 7.98
CA LEU A 214 -0.38 -12.42 7.21
C LEU A 214 1.07 -12.45 6.74
N ILE A 215 1.26 -12.05 5.51
CA ILE A 215 2.56 -11.81 4.91
C ILE A 215 2.65 -10.30 4.73
N THR A 216 3.53 -9.66 5.49
CA THR A 216 3.79 -8.23 5.37
C THR A 216 5.25 -7.98 4.99
N ASP A 217 5.62 -6.74 4.67
CA ASP A 217 7.01 -6.31 4.77
C ASP A 217 7.38 -5.92 6.21
N SER A 218 8.61 -5.45 6.41
CA SER A 218 9.11 -4.94 7.69
C SER A 218 8.39 -3.71 8.22
N ASN A 219 7.69 -2.98 7.35
CA ASN A 219 6.96 -1.75 7.68
C ASN A 219 5.46 -2.00 7.81
N GLY A 220 5.02 -3.27 7.89
CA GLY A 220 3.62 -3.67 8.04
C GLY A 220 2.78 -3.53 6.76
N LEU A 221 3.39 -3.39 5.59
CA LEU A 221 2.67 -3.45 4.33
C LEU A 221 2.19 -4.86 4.08
N LEU A 222 0.88 -5.05 4.17
CA LEU A 222 0.22 -6.30 3.90
C LEU A 222 0.37 -6.65 2.42
N ILE A 223 0.99 -7.80 2.15
CA ILE A 223 1.30 -8.31 0.82
C ILE A 223 0.43 -9.53 0.50
N GLY A 224 0.05 -10.30 1.53
CA GLY A 224 -0.95 -11.35 1.40
C GLY A 224 -1.54 -11.74 2.74
N GLU A 225 -2.75 -12.26 2.71
CA GLU A 225 -3.49 -12.62 3.92
C GLU A 225 -4.31 -13.89 3.74
N SER A 226 -4.56 -14.57 4.86
CA SER A 226 -5.53 -15.63 4.93
C SER A 226 -6.00 -15.82 6.36
N PHE A 227 -7.32 -15.83 6.58
CA PHE A 227 -7.90 -15.95 7.92
C PHE A 227 -9.26 -16.63 7.90
N THR A 228 -9.68 -17.15 9.05
CA THR A 228 -11.01 -17.73 9.24
C THR A 228 -11.88 -16.81 10.10
N GLY A 229 -13.12 -16.54 9.70
CA GLY A 229 -14.03 -15.65 10.41
C GLY A 229 -13.88 -14.18 9.98
N GLU A 230 -14.19 -13.25 10.88
CA GLU A 230 -13.97 -11.81 10.68
C GLU A 230 -12.71 -11.38 11.43
N GLU A 231 -11.68 -10.96 10.70
CA GLU A 231 -10.43 -10.45 11.28
C GLU A 231 -10.10 -9.09 10.66
N ASN A 232 -9.61 -8.16 11.47
CA ASN A 232 -9.09 -6.87 10.98
C ASN A 232 -7.57 -6.99 10.76
N THR A 233 -7.19 -7.44 9.57
CA THR A 233 -5.80 -7.74 9.21
C THR A 233 -4.89 -6.52 9.23
N ILE A 234 -5.46 -5.32 9.02
CA ILE A 234 -4.76 -4.04 9.06
C ILE A 234 -4.25 -3.70 10.46
N ILE A 235 -5.02 -4.01 11.51
CA ILE A 235 -4.56 -3.82 12.90
C ILE A 235 -3.34 -4.70 13.19
N TYR A 236 -3.37 -5.96 12.76
CA TYR A 236 -2.24 -6.87 12.94
C TYR A 236 -1.03 -6.45 12.08
N ALA A 237 -1.25 -5.94 10.87
CA ALA A 237 -0.19 -5.40 10.03
C ALA A 237 0.47 -4.16 10.65
N ALA A 238 -0.33 -3.26 11.25
CA ALA A 238 0.16 -2.12 12.02
C ALA A 238 0.92 -2.56 13.28
N TYR A 239 0.45 -3.60 13.96
CA TYR A 239 1.13 -4.21 15.10
C TYR A 239 2.50 -4.77 14.70
N VAL A 240 2.58 -5.48 13.57
CA VAL A 240 3.84 -5.95 12.97
C VAL A 240 4.79 -4.78 12.68
N ALA A 241 4.32 -3.69 12.06
CA ALA A 241 5.13 -2.48 11.83
C ALA A 241 5.69 -1.90 13.14
N LYS A 242 4.83 -1.78 14.16
CA LYS A 242 5.20 -1.22 15.46
C LYS A 242 6.25 -2.08 16.15
N ILE A 243 6.10 -3.39 16.09
CA ILE A 243 7.09 -4.37 16.60
C ILE A 243 8.45 -4.18 15.95
N PHE A 244 8.51 -4.11 14.62
CA PHE A 244 9.79 -3.95 13.93
C PHE A 244 10.40 -2.55 14.13
N SER A 245 9.59 -1.55 14.48
CA SER A 245 10.04 -0.19 14.83
C SER A 245 10.53 -0.04 16.27
N ALA A 246 10.04 -0.88 17.20
CA ALA A 246 10.53 -0.94 18.56
C ALA A 246 11.88 -1.67 18.56
N THR A 247 12.90 -1.07 19.17
CA THR A 247 14.31 -1.47 19.11
C THR A 247 14.60 -2.91 19.53
N GLU A 248 15.79 -3.39 19.15
CA GLU A 248 16.37 -4.76 19.22
C GLU A 248 16.21 -5.54 20.55
N ASP A 249 15.73 -4.90 21.62
CA ASP A 249 15.78 -5.40 23.00
C ASP A 249 14.77 -6.53 23.31
N PHE A 250 13.82 -6.81 22.41
CA PHE A 250 12.81 -7.87 22.57
C PHE A 250 12.80 -8.87 21.40
N GLN A 251 13.95 -9.08 20.75
CA GLN A 251 14.09 -10.06 19.67
C GLN A 251 14.90 -11.25 20.15
N ASP A 252 14.26 -12.42 20.33
CA ASP A 252 15.01 -13.67 20.34
C ASP A 252 15.40 -14.00 18.90
N GLU A 253 16.68 -13.83 18.60
CA GLU A 253 17.26 -14.04 17.28
C GLU A 253 17.68 -15.50 17.10
N LEU A 254 16.97 -16.21 16.23
CA LEU A 254 17.42 -17.50 15.71
C LEU A 254 18.08 -17.28 14.35
N GLU A 255 19.41 -17.44 14.28
CA GLU A 255 20.16 -17.46 13.03
C GLU A 255 20.40 -18.90 12.58
N ILE A 256 19.75 -19.31 11.47
CA ILE A 256 19.91 -20.65 10.89
C ILE A 256 20.19 -20.48 9.39
N ASP A 257 21.34 -20.96 8.93
CA ASP A 257 21.79 -20.89 7.52
C ASP A 257 21.70 -19.46 6.91
N GLY A 258 21.97 -18.41 7.70
CA GLY A 258 21.94 -17.00 7.27
C GLY A 258 20.54 -16.35 7.24
N VAL A 259 19.53 -17.04 7.77
CA VAL A 259 18.18 -16.50 7.98
C VAL A 259 18.00 -16.14 9.45
N LYS A 260 17.67 -14.87 9.70
CA LYS A 260 17.44 -14.30 11.02
C LYS A 260 15.93 -14.27 11.30
N ILE A 261 15.46 -15.11 12.21
CA ILE A 261 14.06 -15.19 12.66
C ILE A 261 13.95 -14.46 13.99
N VAL A 262 12.96 -13.57 14.11
CA VAL A 262 12.56 -12.92 15.36
C VAL A 262 11.32 -13.66 15.85
N ILE A 263 11.29 -14.12 17.10
CA ILE A 263 10.08 -14.71 17.70
C ILE A 263 9.63 -13.76 18.81
N LEU A 264 8.39 -13.31 18.75
CA LEU A 264 7.76 -12.60 19.86
C LEU A 264 6.80 -13.57 20.54
N GLU A 265 7.19 -14.08 21.70
CA GLU A 265 6.27 -14.81 22.56
C GLU A 265 5.47 -13.79 23.38
N GLU A 266 4.14 -13.84 23.28
CA GLU A 266 3.27 -13.26 24.31
C GLU A 266 2.76 -14.43 25.16
N GLU A 267 3.25 -14.55 26.39
CA GLU A 267 2.72 -15.50 27.37
C GLU A 267 1.33 -15.02 27.81
N ASN A 268 0.28 -15.68 27.30
CA ASN A 268 -0.86 -16.12 28.12
C ASN A 268 -1.69 -17.18 27.40
N GLU A 269 -2.24 -18.10 28.19
CA GLU A 269 -2.82 -19.38 27.80
C GLU A 269 -3.86 -19.27 26.66
N LYS A 270 -3.45 -19.60 25.42
CA LYS A 270 -4.24 -20.07 24.23
C LYS A 270 -4.00 -19.35 22.88
N GLY A 271 -3.02 -18.45 22.72
CA GLY A 271 -2.94 -17.66 21.46
C GLY A 271 -1.57 -17.10 21.07
N TYR A 272 -0.58 -17.97 20.80
CA TYR A 272 0.73 -17.52 20.31
C TYR A 272 0.61 -16.84 18.93
N SER A 273 1.32 -15.73 18.72
CA SER A 273 1.50 -15.10 17.40
C SER A 273 2.97 -15.21 16.98
N LEU A 274 3.27 -15.90 15.89
CA LEU A 274 4.65 -15.92 15.36
C LEU A 274 4.81 -14.81 14.33
N ILE A 275 5.84 -13.98 14.45
CA ILE A 275 6.22 -12.99 13.43
C ILE A 275 7.59 -13.35 12.88
N SER A 276 7.66 -14.24 11.89
CA SER A 276 8.95 -14.65 11.36
C SER A 276 9.46 -13.68 10.30
N ARG A 277 10.68 -13.20 10.51
CA ARG A 277 11.47 -12.49 9.50
C ARG A 277 11.99 -13.47 8.44
N ILE A 278 11.43 -13.44 7.23
CA ILE A 278 11.85 -14.24 6.08
C ILE A 278 12.93 -13.46 5.32
N ASN A 279 14.20 -13.83 5.53
CA ASN A 279 15.34 -13.06 5.06
C ASN A 279 15.59 -13.25 3.55
N CYS A 280 15.39 -12.19 2.75
CA CYS A 280 15.89 -12.09 1.37
C CYS A 280 17.17 -11.23 1.31
N SER A 281 17.42 -10.36 2.30
CA SER A 281 18.67 -9.63 2.55
C SER A 281 18.63 -8.94 3.94
N LYS A 282 19.77 -8.47 4.50
CA LYS A 282 19.82 -7.65 5.75
C LYS A 282 18.84 -6.46 5.75
N ARG A 283 18.37 -6.04 4.57
CA ARG A 283 17.52 -4.86 4.34
C ARG A 283 16.12 -5.19 3.80
N ASP A 284 15.82 -6.45 3.47
CA ASP A 284 14.50 -6.87 2.98
C ASP A 284 14.06 -8.18 3.59
N TYR A 285 12.93 -8.12 4.26
CA TYR A 285 12.32 -9.29 4.82
C TYR A 285 10.81 -9.19 4.74
N LEU A 286 10.21 -10.32 4.39
CA LEU A 286 8.79 -10.52 4.64
C LEU A 286 8.63 -10.85 6.12
N ALA A 287 7.66 -10.26 6.77
CA ALA A 287 7.22 -10.67 8.08
C ALA A 287 6.02 -11.61 7.91
N LEU A 288 6.15 -12.82 8.43
CA LEU A 288 5.08 -13.80 8.44
C LEU A 288 4.45 -13.77 9.83
N PHE A 289 3.29 -13.14 9.95
CA PHE A 289 2.45 -13.20 11.14
C PHE A 289 1.59 -14.46 11.09
N ILE A 290 1.60 -15.28 12.14
CA ILE A 290 0.75 -16.47 12.28
C ILE A 290 0.05 -16.41 13.62
N GLY A 291 -1.26 -16.15 13.63
CA GLY A 291 -2.06 -16.10 14.85
C GLY A 291 -2.63 -17.46 15.22
N ASN A 292 -2.31 -17.91 16.43
CA ASN A 292 -2.78 -19.13 17.07
C ASN A 292 -2.54 -20.43 16.24
N PRO A 293 -1.27 -20.80 15.95
CA PRO A 293 -0.97 -22.04 15.25
C PRO A 293 -1.25 -23.26 16.14
N LEU A 294 -2.09 -24.19 15.68
CA LEU A 294 -2.46 -25.42 16.42
C LEU A 294 -1.53 -26.61 16.14
N ALA A 295 -0.60 -26.49 15.19
CA ALA A 295 0.38 -27.51 14.85
C ALA A 295 1.81 -26.96 14.90
N ASN A 296 2.69 -27.63 15.66
CA ASN A 296 4.11 -27.29 15.73
C ASN A 296 4.87 -27.85 14.52
N ILE A 297 4.80 -27.15 13.39
CA ILE A 297 5.65 -27.46 12.24
C ILE A 297 6.94 -26.68 12.46
N GLY A 298 7.98 -27.30 13.02
CA GLY A 298 9.25 -26.64 13.37
C GLY A 298 9.63 -25.52 12.40
N MET A 299 9.27 -24.28 12.76
CA MET A 299 9.07 -23.20 11.77
C MET A 299 10.40 -22.74 11.18
N THR A 300 11.48 -22.96 11.91
CA THR A 300 12.87 -22.91 11.43
C THR A 300 13.12 -23.64 10.10
N ARG A 301 12.33 -24.66 9.74
CA ARG A 301 12.41 -25.38 8.46
C ARG A 301 11.63 -24.71 7.31
N LEU A 302 10.57 -23.97 7.62
CA LEU A 302 9.70 -23.30 6.63
C LEU A 302 10.28 -21.95 6.19
N VAL A 303 10.91 -21.22 7.12
CA VAL A 303 11.32 -19.83 6.89
C VAL A 303 12.71 -19.66 6.28
N ASN A 304 13.44 -20.75 6.01
CA ASN A 304 14.74 -20.70 5.33
C ASN A 304 14.61 -20.79 3.79
N LYS A 305 15.67 -20.41 3.05
CA LYS A 305 15.67 -20.42 1.56
C LYS A 305 15.29 -21.78 0.96
N LYS A 306 15.70 -22.90 1.57
CA LYS A 306 15.32 -24.26 1.16
C LYS A 306 13.88 -24.59 1.50
N GLY A 307 13.38 -24.10 2.64
CA GLY A 307 11.99 -24.17 3.07
C GLY A 307 11.08 -23.46 2.09
N LEU A 308 11.37 -22.20 1.77
CA LEU A 308 10.67 -21.40 0.76
C LEU A 308 10.71 -22.04 -0.64
N GLN A 309 11.84 -22.62 -1.05
CA GLN A 309 11.90 -23.36 -2.32
C GLN A 309 11.04 -24.63 -2.30
N LYS A 310 11.04 -25.38 -1.20
CA LYS A 310 10.16 -26.56 -1.02
C LYS A 310 8.69 -26.15 -0.98
N LEU A 311 8.39 -25.01 -0.35
CA LEU A 311 7.06 -24.40 -0.34
C LEU A 311 6.60 -24.07 -1.76
N MET A 312 7.46 -23.43 -2.54
CA MET A 312 7.17 -23.08 -3.92
C MET A 312 6.98 -24.32 -4.82
N VAL A 313 7.75 -25.39 -4.61
CA VAL A 313 7.56 -26.67 -5.33
C VAL A 313 6.24 -27.33 -4.91
N ALA A 314 5.97 -27.47 -3.61
CA ALA A 314 4.75 -28.09 -3.11
C ALA A 314 3.48 -27.31 -3.49
N PHE A 315 3.57 -25.98 -3.55
CA PHE A 315 2.50 -25.11 -4.04
C PHE A 315 2.24 -25.32 -5.53
N ASN A 316 3.29 -25.41 -6.36
CA ASN A 316 3.16 -25.69 -7.79
C ASN A 316 2.59 -27.08 -8.08
N ASP A 317 2.83 -28.05 -7.20
CA ASP A 317 2.24 -29.38 -7.31
C ASP A 317 0.79 -29.44 -6.79
N TYR A 318 0.42 -28.60 -5.81
CA TYR A 318 -0.98 -28.41 -5.39
C TYR A 318 -1.84 -27.72 -6.47
N LYS A 319 -1.23 -26.86 -7.29
CA LYS A 319 -1.90 -26.15 -8.40
C LYS A 319 -2.24 -27.03 -9.61
N LYS A 320 -1.69 -28.26 -9.68
CA LYS A 320 -1.94 -29.23 -10.77
C LYS A 320 -3.06 -30.18 -10.37
#